data_AF-Q8ZWA2-F1
#
_entry.id   AF-Q8ZWA2-F1
#
_cell.length_a   1.000
_cell.length_b   1.000
_cell.length_c   1.000
_cell.angle_alpha   90.00
_cell.angle_beta   90.00
_cell.angle_gamma   90.00
#
_symmetry.space_group_name_H-M   'P 1'
#
loop_
_entity.id
_entity.type
_entity.pdbx_description
1 polymer ?
#
loop_
_entity_poly.entity_id
_entity_poly.type
_entity_poly.pdbx_seq_one_letter_code
_entity_poly.pdbx_strand_id
1 'polypeptide(L)'
;MLYEILLSIHLLSLVGWAGLSTGAYLVVREVAGSVLPNSYKRLVHAQAAFAGLLFLSGLTMAVLVYGFPKSPLWIHYALGVALVAGAIEAYHVRAARRYSAERYHRAIRMLAPAWAVILAVMLWLMVWKPF
;
A
#
# COMPACT_ATOMS: atom_id res chain seq x y z
N MET A 1 2.53 9.85 -24.05
CA MET A 1 3.72 9.96 -23.17
C MET A 1 3.42 10.20 -21.70
N LEU A 2 2.61 11.21 -21.33
CA LEU A 2 2.36 11.51 -19.90
C LEU A 2 1.71 10.34 -19.15
N TYR A 3 0.72 9.70 -19.77
CA TYR A 3 0.04 8.53 -19.19
C TYR A 3 1.01 7.36 -18.96
N GLU A 4 1.89 7.07 -19.91
CA GLU A 4 2.86 5.98 -19.84
C GLU A 4 3.91 6.22 -18.74
N ILE A 5 4.34 7.47 -18.56
CA ILE A 5 5.23 7.87 -17.46
C ILE A 5 4.52 7.68 -16.11
N LEU A 6 3.28 8.19 -15.98
CA LEU A 6 2.50 8.05 -14.76
C LEU A 6 2.20 6.59 -14.42
N LEU A 7 1.85 5.78 -15.43
CA LEU A 7 1.62 4.35 -15.27
C LEU A 7 2.89 3.63 -14.83
N SER A 8 4.04 3.97 -15.40
CA SER A 8 5.33 3.40 -14.99
C SER A 8 5.65 3.73 -13.53
N ILE A 9 5.47 4.99 -13.12
CA ILE A 9 5.62 5.41 -11.72
C ILE A 9 4.64 4.63 -10.82
N HIS A 10 3.39 4.50 -11.25
CA HIS A 10 2.36 3.78 -10.50
C HIS A 10 2.71 2.31 -10.29
N LEU A 11 3.13 1.60 -11.34
CA LEU A 11 3.52 0.20 -11.28
C LEU A 11 4.79 -0.01 -10.45
N LEU A 12 5.81 0.84 -10.60
CA LEU A 12 7.02 0.79 -9.77
C LEU A 12 6.69 1.07 -8.30
N SER A 13 5.77 1.99 -8.04
CA SER A 13 5.31 2.28 -6.68
C SER A 13 4.55 1.11 -6.08
N LEU A 14 3.72 0.43 -6.87
CA LEU A 14 3.03 -0.80 -6.45
C LEU A 14 4.03 -1.90 -6.09
N VAL A 15 5.04 -2.14 -6.95
CA VAL A 15 6.08 -3.13 -6.70
C VAL A 15 6.90 -2.78 -5.47
N GLY A 16 7.30 -1.51 -5.32
CA GLY A 16 8.03 -1.03 -4.13
C GLY A 16 7.21 -1.21 -2.87
N TRP A 17 5.94 -0.80 -2.88
CA TRP A 17 5.05 -0.92 -1.73
C TRP A 17 4.78 -2.40 -1.37
N ALA A 18 4.31 -3.22 -2.32
CA ALA A 18 3.95 -4.63 -2.06
C ALA A 18 5.17 -5.52 -1.79
N GLY A 19 6.26 -5.30 -2.52
CA GLY A 19 7.52 -6.04 -2.36
C GLY A 19 8.17 -5.78 -1.01
N LEU A 20 8.30 -4.50 -0.62
CA LEU A 20 8.83 -4.15 0.69
C LEU A 20 7.92 -4.68 1.81
N SER A 21 6.59 -4.54 1.69
CA SER A 21 5.64 -5.07 2.67
C SER A 21 5.80 -6.57 2.89
N THR A 22 5.93 -7.33 1.80
CA THR A 22 6.06 -8.79 1.84
C THR A 22 7.40 -9.22 2.42
N GLY A 23 8.50 -8.64 1.96
CA GLY A 23 9.84 -8.92 2.50
C GLY A 23 9.95 -8.54 3.98
N ALA A 24 9.40 -7.39 4.35
CA ALA A 24 9.33 -6.90 5.72
C ALA A 24 8.57 -7.86 6.63
N TYR A 25 7.45 -8.41 6.17
CA TYR A 25 6.67 -9.41 6.91
C TYR A 25 7.47 -10.70 7.16
N LEU A 26 8.12 -11.24 6.11
CA LEU A 26 8.92 -12.45 6.23
C LEU A 26 10.07 -12.26 7.23
N VAL A 27 10.78 -11.14 7.15
CA VAL A 27 11.87 -10.83 8.08
C VAL A 27 11.37 -10.65 9.51
N VAL A 28 10.29 -9.90 9.72
CA VAL A 28 9.77 -9.70 11.09
C VAL A 28 9.31 -11.01 11.69
N ARG A 29 8.67 -11.89 10.93
CA ARG A 29 8.20 -13.19 11.44
C ARG A 29 9.33 -14.05 12.01
N GLU A 30 10.54 -13.96 11.45
CA GLU A 30 11.72 -14.72 11.88
C GLU A 30 12.49 -14.07 13.03
N VAL A 31 12.24 -12.79 13.35
CA VAL A 31 12.89 -12.12 14.49
C VAL A 31 12.19 -12.52 15.79
N ALA A 32 12.82 -13.41 16.56
CA ALA A 32 12.35 -13.86 17.87
C ALA A 32 12.57 -12.84 19.02
N GLY A 33 12.88 -11.58 18.71
CA GLY A 33 13.34 -10.56 19.66
C GLY A 33 12.22 -9.69 20.26
N SER A 34 12.47 -9.18 21.47
CA SER A 34 11.57 -8.25 22.18
C SER A 34 11.49 -6.84 21.57
N VAL A 35 12.36 -6.52 20.61
CA VAL A 35 12.49 -5.19 19.99
C VAL A 35 12.54 -5.28 18.47
N LEU A 36 11.75 -4.45 17.79
CA LEU A 36 11.79 -4.31 16.34
C LEU A 36 13.11 -3.65 15.90
N PRO A 37 13.81 -4.21 14.90
CA PRO A 37 15.00 -3.59 14.34
C PRO A 37 14.75 -2.16 13.86
N ASN A 38 15.69 -1.25 14.10
CA ASN A 38 15.58 0.12 13.61
C ASN A 38 15.57 0.20 12.08
N SER A 39 16.24 -0.73 11.40
CA SER A 39 16.19 -0.91 9.94
C SER A 39 14.77 -1.17 9.46
N TYR A 40 14.01 -2.00 10.17
CA TYR A 40 12.62 -2.27 9.88
C TYR A 40 11.74 -1.02 10.04
N LYS A 41 11.94 -0.23 11.11
CA LYS A 41 11.22 1.04 11.28
C LYS A 41 11.45 2.01 10.12
N ARG A 42 12.68 2.08 9.60
CA ARG A 42 13.01 2.86 8.40
C ARG A 42 12.36 2.30 7.15
N LEU A 43 12.31 0.97 7.02
CA LEU A 43 11.65 0.28 5.91
C LEU A 43 10.16 0.61 5.82
N VAL A 44 9.46 0.66 6.96
CA VAL A 44 8.04 1.04 7.02
C VAL A 44 7.81 2.47 6.50
N HIS A 45 8.75 3.39 6.73
CA HIS A 45 8.66 4.74 6.15
C HIS A 45 8.87 4.74 4.62
N ALA A 46 9.76 3.91 4.10
CA ALA A 46 9.92 3.73 2.66
C ALA A 46 8.66 3.12 2.03
N GLN A 47 8.08 2.10 2.67
CA GLN A 47 6.80 1.51 2.25
C GLN A 47 5.69 2.57 2.19
N ALA A 48 5.55 3.40 3.22
CA ALA A 48 4.57 4.49 3.23
C ALA A 48 4.83 5.54 2.14
N ALA A 49 6.09 5.82 1.81
CA ALA A 49 6.43 6.71 0.70
C ALA A 49 6.00 6.12 -0.65
N PHE A 50 6.24 4.82 -0.88
CA PHE A 50 5.75 4.12 -2.08
C PHE A 50 4.22 4.06 -2.12
N ALA A 51 3.55 3.85 -1.00
CA ALA A 51 2.09 3.91 -0.91
C ALA A 51 1.56 5.30 -1.29
N GLY A 52 2.23 6.36 -0.81
CA GLY A 52 1.92 7.74 -1.17
C GLY A 52 2.11 8.01 -2.66
N LEU A 53 3.23 7.57 -3.25
CA LEU A 53 3.49 7.69 -4.69
C LEU A 53 2.48 6.89 -5.52
N LEU A 54 2.10 5.70 -5.09
CA LEU A 54 1.08 4.87 -5.72
C LEU A 54 -0.27 5.60 -5.74
N PHE A 55 -0.69 6.14 -4.61
CA PHE A 55 -1.93 6.91 -4.49
C PHE A 55 -1.91 8.17 -5.35
N LEU A 56 -0.86 8.98 -5.26
CA LEU A 56 -0.74 10.25 -5.98
C LEU A 56 -0.68 10.04 -7.49
N SER A 57 0.09 9.05 -7.97
CA SER A 57 0.14 8.71 -9.40
C SER A 57 -1.21 8.20 -9.90
N GLY A 58 -1.90 7.36 -9.13
CA GLY A 58 -3.24 6.87 -9.47
C GLY A 58 -4.28 7.99 -9.53
N LEU A 59 -4.28 8.89 -8.54
CA LEU A 59 -5.17 10.05 -8.50
C LEU A 59 -4.87 11.03 -9.64
N THR A 60 -3.59 11.27 -9.94
CA THR A 60 -3.19 12.12 -11.07
C THR A 60 -3.68 11.56 -12.40
N MET A 61 -3.57 10.24 -12.61
CA MET A 61 -4.14 9.59 -13.79
C MET A 61 -5.67 9.70 -13.81
N ALA A 62 -6.34 9.48 -12.67
CA ALA A 62 -7.80 9.60 -12.56
C ALA A 62 -8.30 11.01 -12.97
N VAL A 63 -7.61 12.06 -12.53
CA VAL A 63 -7.98 13.45 -12.85
C VAL A 63 -7.61 13.81 -14.29
N LEU A 64 -6.36 13.61 -14.70
CA LEU A 64 -5.84 14.14 -15.96
C LEU A 64 -6.18 13.27 -17.19
N VAL A 65 -6.36 11.97 -17.01
CA VAL A 65 -6.57 11.03 -18.12
C VAL A 65 -8.03 10.58 -18.18
N TYR A 66 -8.66 10.35 -17.03
CA TYR A 66 -10.01 9.78 -16.96
C TYR A 66 -11.10 10.78 -16.57
N GLY A 67 -10.77 12.05 -16.29
CA GLY A 67 -11.75 13.11 -16.06
C GLY A 67 -12.54 12.98 -14.75
N PHE A 68 -11.90 12.51 -13.68
CA PHE A 68 -12.52 12.46 -12.35
C PHE A 68 -13.12 13.84 -11.95
N PRO A 69 -14.35 13.91 -11.40
CA PRO A 69 -15.16 12.81 -10.86
C PRO A 69 -16.13 12.16 -11.87
N LYS A 70 -16.17 12.58 -13.13
CA LYS A 70 -17.05 11.96 -14.16
C LYS A 70 -16.46 10.69 -14.78
N SER A 71 -15.40 10.17 -14.16
CA SER A 71 -14.66 9.02 -14.65
C SER A 71 -15.43 7.70 -14.44
N PRO A 72 -15.04 6.60 -15.09
CA PRO A 72 -15.64 5.29 -14.89
C PRO A 72 -15.76 4.85 -13.42
N LEU A 73 -16.71 3.96 -13.14
CA LEU A 73 -17.08 3.58 -11.77
C LEU A 73 -15.96 2.82 -11.07
N TRP A 74 -15.18 2.03 -11.81
CA TRP A 74 -14.02 1.33 -11.24
C TRP A 74 -12.98 2.27 -10.62
N ILE A 75 -12.84 3.52 -11.10
CA ILE A 75 -11.93 4.51 -10.51
C ILE A 75 -12.42 4.94 -9.12
N HIS A 76 -13.73 5.05 -8.93
CA HIS A 76 -14.32 5.38 -7.64
C HIS A 76 -14.15 4.24 -6.64
N TYR A 77 -14.32 2.99 -7.09
CA TYR A 77 -14.01 1.82 -6.27
C TYR A 77 -12.52 1.74 -5.93
N ALA A 78 -11.63 1.98 -6.90
CA ALA A 78 -10.20 2.01 -6.67
C ALA A 78 -9.81 3.09 -5.65
N LEU A 79 -10.40 4.28 -5.74
CA LEU A 79 -10.20 5.35 -4.76
C LEU A 79 -10.69 4.95 -3.37
N GLY A 80 -11.88 4.36 -3.25
CA GLY A 80 -12.41 3.86 -1.98
C GLY A 80 -11.50 2.83 -1.32
N VAL A 81 -11.02 1.86 -2.11
CA VAL A 81 -10.06 0.84 -1.65
C VAL A 81 -8.73 1.50 -1.24
N ALA A 82 -8.24 2.46 -2.02
CA ALA A 82 -6.99 3.16 -1.73
C ALA A 82 -7.06 3.98 -0.42
N LEU A 83 -8.22 4.58 -0.11
CA LEU A 83 -8.43 5.29 1.16
C LEU A 83 -8.41 4.34 2.35
N VAL A 84 -9.06 3.18 2.24
CA VAL A 84 -9.02 2.13 3.28
C VAL A 84 -7.58 1.61 3.47
N ALA A 85 -6.87 1.35 2.37
CA ALA A 85 -5.47 0.97 2.39
C ALA A 85 -4.60 2.03 3.07
N GLY A 86 -4.83 3.31 2.77
CA GLY A 86 -4.13 4.44 3.39
C GLY A 86 -4.35 4.52 4.90
N ALA A 87 -5.57 4.26 5.39
CA ALA A 87 -5.85 4.20 6.82
C ALA A 87 -5.09 3.04 7.51
N ILE A 88 -5.02 1.88 6.86
CA ILE A 88 -4.28 0.71 7.35
C ILE A 88 -2.76 0.99 7.37
N GLU A 89 -2.22 1.58 6.31
CA GLU A 89 -0.80 1.96 6.22
C GLU A 89 -0.45 3.00 7.30
N ALA A 90 -1.30 4.01 7.52
CA ALA A 90 -1.10 4.99 8.58
C ALA A 90 -1.08 4.34 9.97
N TYR A 91 -1.97 3.39 10.23
CA TYR A 91 -1.97 2.59 11.45
C TYR A 91 -0.68 1.76 11.57
N HIS A 92 -0.24 1.12 10.49
CA HIS A 92 0.99 0.30 10.44
C HIS A 92 2.24 1.14 10.75
N VAL A 93 2.39 2.33 10.15
CA VAL A 93 3.46 3.28 10.44
C VAL A 93 3.44 3.71 11.91
N ARG A 94 2.26 4.03 12.45
CA ARG A 94 2.11 4.40 13.86
C ARG A 94 2.48 3.24 14.79
N ALA A 95 2.05 2.02 14.47
CA ALA A 95 2.35 0.82 15.24
C ALA A 95 3.86 0.53 15.24
N ALA A 96 4.53 0.63 14.10
CA ALA A 96 5.98 0.40 13.98
C ALA A 96 6.81 1.36 14.84
N ARG A 97 6.30 2.58 15.06
CA ARG A 97 6.96 3.60 15.90
C ARG A 97 6.68 3.44 17.39
N ARG A 98 5.46 3.05 17.78
CA ARG A 98 4.97 3.16 19.16
C ARG A 98 4.80 1.84 19.89
N TYR A 99 4.71 0.71 19.20
CA TYR A 99 4.39 -0.57 19.84
C TYR A 99 5.66 -1.31 20.24
N SER A 100 5.57 -2.11 21.32
CA SER A 100 6.54 -3.17 21.60
C SER A 100 6.52 -4.21 20.47
N ALA A 101 7.59 -4.99 20.31
CA ALA A 101 7.65 -6.00 19.25
C ALA A 101 6.47 -6.97 19.34
N GLU A 102 6.15 -7.48 20.54
CA GLU A 102 5.06 -8.44 20.71
C GLU A 102 3.69 -7.86 20.28
N ARG A 103 3.37 -6.63 20.70
CA ARG A 103 2.14 -5.95 20.31
C ARG A 103 2.10 -5.70 18.80
N TYR A 104 3.25 -5.39 18.22
CA TYR A 104 3.39 -5.18 16.78
C TYR A 104 3.19 -6.47 15.97
N HIS A 105 3.78 -7.58 16.40
CA HIS A 105 3.57 -8.90 15.79
C HIS A 105 2.10 -9.31 15.79
N ARG A 106 1.38 -9.01 16.88
CA ARG A 106 -0.07 -9.26 16.94
C ARG A 106 -0.82 -8.38 15.94
N ALA A 107 -0.49 -7.09 15.87
CA ALA A 107 -1.08 -6.18 14.89
C ALA A 107 -0.83 -6.65 13.45
N ILE A 108 0.41 -6.98 13.09
CA ILE A 108 0.76 -7.46 11.75
C ILE A 108 0.01 -8.74 11.38
N ARG A 109 -0.16 -9.70 12.30
CA ARG A 109 -0.93 -10.92 12.02
C ARG A 109 -2.37 -10.63 11.63
N MET A 110 -2.96 -9.57 12.17
CA MET A 110 -4.31 -9.13 11.79
C MET A 110 -4.31 -8.31 10.49
N LEU A 111 -3.27 -7.50 10.26
CA LEU A 111 -3.17 -6.65 9.06
C LEU A 111 -2.81 -7.43 7.78
N ALA A 112 -2.01 -8.49 7.89
CA ALA A 112 -1.56 -9.28 6.74
C ALA A 112 -2.71 -9.81 5.85
N PRO A 113 -3.76 -10.47 6.39
CA PRO A 113 -4.87 -10.90 5.54
C PRO A 113 -5.63 -9.72 4.91
N ALA A 114 -5.80 -8.61 5.64
CA ALA A 114 -6.42 -7.41 5.09
C ALA A 114 -5.61 -6.84 3.92
N TRP A 115 -4.28 -6.82 4.03
CA TRP A 115 -3.38 -6.39 2.96
C TRP A 115 -3.47 -7.28 1.73
N ALA A 116 -3.52 -8.61 1.91
CA ALA A 116 -3.65 -9.54 0.81
C ALA A 116 -4.98 -9.34 0.06
N VAL A 117 -6.09 -9.13 0.78
CA VAL A 117 -7.41 -8.85 0.19
C VAL A 117 -7.38 -7.53 -0.58
N ILE A 118 -6.82 -6.46 0.01
CA ILE A 118 -6.71 -5.15 -0.64
C ILE A 118 -5.89 -5.26 -1.93
N LEU A 119 -4.74 -5.93 -1.89
CA LEU A 119 -3.91 -6.13 -3.07
C LEU A 119 -4.65 -6.91 -4.16
N ALA A 120 -5.35 -7.99 -3.80
CA ALA A 120 -6.14 -8.78 -4.74
C ALA A 120 -7.25 -7.94 -5.39
N VAL A 121 -7.99 -7.15 -4.61
CA VAL A 121 -9.04 -6.25 -5.10
C VAL A 121 -8.45 -5.16 -6.01
N MET A 122 -7.35 -4.53 -5.62
CA MET A 122 -6.69 -3.51 -6.45
C MET A 122 -6.20 -4.08 -7.78
N LEU A 123 -5.55 -5.25 -7.77
CA LEU A 123 -5.11 -5.92 -8.98
C LEU A 123 -6.29 -6.32 -9.87
N TRP A 124 -7.37 -6.83 -9.29
CA TRP A 124 -8.59 -7.15 -10.02
C TRP A 124 -9.18 -5.89 -10.68
N LEU A 125 -9.29 -4.77 -9.97
CA LEU A 125 -9.75 -3.49 -10.52
C LEU A 125 -8.84 -2.98 -11.64
N MET A 126 -7.51 -3.12 -11.49
CA MET A 126 -6.55 -2.69 -12.51
C MET A 126 -6.62 -3.51 -13.80
N VAL A 127 -6.83 -4.82 -13.69
CA VAL A 127 -6.86 -5.75 -14.83
C VAL A 127 -8.21 -5.71 -15.52
N TRP A 128 -9.29 -5.88 -14.77
CA TRP A 128 -10.63 -6.06 -15.35
C TRP A 128 -11.34 -4.75 -15.61
N LYS A 129 -10.98 -3.66 -14.90
CA LYS A 129 -11.58 -2.32 -15.01
C LYS A 129 -13.09 -2.38 -15.25
N PRO A 130 -13.83 -3.11 -14.40
CA PRO A 130 -15.21 -3.40 -14.68
C PRO A 130 -16.00 -2.08 -14.63
N PHE A 131 -16.75 -1.81 -15.71
CA PHE A 131 -17.62 -0.65 -15.89
C PHE A 131 -16.90 0.69 -16.14
#